data_AF-A0A536ZKW9-F1
#
_entry.id   AF-A0A536ZKW9-F1
#
_cell.length_a   1.000
_cell.length_b   1.000
_cell.length_c   1.000
_cell.angle_alpha   90.00
_cell.angle_beta   90.00
_cell.angle_gamma   90.00
#
_symmetry.space_group_name_H-M   'P 1'
#
loop_
_entity.id
_entity.type
_entity.pdbx_description
1 polymer ?
#
loop_
_entity_poly.entity_id
_entity_poly.type
_entity_poly.pdbx_seq_one_letter_code
_entity_poly.pdbx_strand_id
1 'polypeptide(L)'
;MPRRQTIERAKQDRRQGKSASTQAGEFVKEEMHHVREGKHGARSPKQAIAIGLSKARRAGVRLRPPKEGTTSKRTVRNAQRNLAAGAHPHSTSRTRSRAVTGALKREGRGSASKGALARQARSAASKRGASARSAAARKAVTTKGAAGRSGAAKKAARTRAKHRG
;
A
#
# COMPACT_ATOMS: atom_id res chain seq x y z
N MET A 1 8.48 -15.38 2.99
CA MET A 1 8.28 -14.64 4.26
C MET A 1 8.94 -13.27 4.17
N PRO A 2 8.50 -12.26 4.93
CA PRO A 2 9.11 -10.92 4.96
C PRO A 2 10.52 -10.95 5.58
N ARG A 3 11.39 -9.99 5.22
CA ARG A 3 12.72 -9.83 5.83
C ARG A 3 12.59 -9.49 7.32
N ARG A 4 13.55 -9.95 8.13
CA ARG A 4 13.63 -9.62 9.57
C ARG A 4 13.60 -8.10 9.82
N GLN A 5 14.30 -7.34 8.98
CA GLN A 5 14.32 -5.87 9.06
C GLN A 5 12.93 -5.23 8.94
N THR A 6 12.04 -5.76 8.09
CA THR A 6 10.67 -5.24 7.94
C THR A 6 9.84 -5.46 9.20
N ILE A 7 10.00 -6.63 9.83
CA ILE A 7 9.32 -6.97 11.07
C ILE A 7 9.78 -6.03 12.19
N GLU A 8 11.07 -5.77 12.30
CA GLU A 8 11.61 -4.86 13.31
C GLU A 8 11.13 -3.41 13.12
N ARG A 9 11.09 -2.91 11.89
CA ARG A 9 10.51 -1.60 11.60
C ARG A 9 9.03 -1.52 11.97
N ALA A 10 8.24 -2.55 11.66
CA ALA A 10 6.84 -2.60 12.05
C ALA A 10 6.66 -2.67 13.59
N LYS A 11 7.55 -3.38 14.31
CA LYS A 11 7.57 -3.39 15.79
C LYS A 11 7.97 -2.03 16.35
N GLN A 12 8.92 -1.33 15.74
CA GLN A 12 9.31 0.02 16.12
C GLN A 12 8.13 0.99 15.94
N ASP A 13 7.43 0.93 14.81
CA ASP A 13 6.21 1.71 14.58
C ASP A 13 5.15 1.42 15.64
N ARG A 14 4.98 0.15 16.03
CA ARG A 14 4.09 -0.24 17.11
C ARG A 14 4.51 0.35 18.46
N ARG A 15 5.81 0.31 18.80
CA ARG A 15 6.37 0.91 20.04
C ARG A 15 6.16 2.43 20.07
N GLN A 16 6.18 3.07 18.91
CA GLN A 16 5.88 4.50 18.75
C GLN A 16 4.36 4.81 18.76
N GLY A 17 3.50 3.83 19.06
CA GLY A 17 2.05 4.02 19.11
C GLY A 17 1.39 4.25 17.73
N LYS A 18 2.10 3.98 16.63
CA LYS A 18 1.54 4.20 15.28
C LYS A 18 0.47 3.17 14.96
N SER A 19 -0.48 3.58 14.11
CA SER A 19 -1.60 2.75 13.69
C SER A 19 -1.18 1.45 12.99
N ALA A 20 -2.03 0.42 13.02
CA ALA A 20 -1.77 -0.85 12.34
C ALA A 20 -1.61 -0.70 10.82
N SER A 21 -2.25 0.29 10.20
CA SER A 21 -2.08 0.58 8.76
C SER A 21 -0.72 1.20 8.46
N THR A 22 -0.17 2.00 9.38
CA THR A 22 1.20 2.52 9.29
C THR A 22 2.21 1.39 9.41
N GLN A 23 2.06 0.52 10.42
CA GLN A 23 2.91 -0.66 10.60
C GLN A 23 2.88 -1.59 9.37
N ALA A 24 1.69 -1.81 8.81
CA ALA A 24 1.53 -2.61 7.58
C ALA A 24 2.18 -1.96 6.35
N GLY A 25 2.40 -0.64 6.39
CA GLY A 25 3.08 0.13 5.36
C GLY A 25 4.52 -0.34 5.11
N GLU A 26 5.22 -0.80 6.15
CA GLU A 26 6.59 -1.34 6.01
C GLU A 26 6.61 -2.60 5.12
N PHE A 27 5.61 -3.47 5.24
CA PHE A 27 5.49 -4.67 4.40
C PHE A 27 5.10 -4.34 2.97
N VAL A 28 4.26 -3.32 2.77
CA VAL A 28 3.92 -2.83 1.42
C VAL A 28 5.14 -2.19 0.77
N LYS A 29 5.94 -1.44 1.53
CA LYS A 29 7.19 -0.84 1.07
C LYS A 29 8.18 -1.92 0.65
N GLU A 30 8.42 -2.92 1.48
CA GLU A 30 9.27 -4.08 1.14
C GLU A 30 8.77 -4.78 -0.13
N GLU A 31 7.48 -5.00 -0.27
CA GLU A 31 6.90 -5.64 -1.45
C GLU A 31 7.17 -4.86 -2.72
N MET A 32 7.04 -3.52 -2.68
CA MET A 32 7.38 -2.66 -3.80
C MET A 32 8.87 -2.71 -4.13
N HIS A 33 9.74 -2.81 -3.12
CA HIS A 33 11.16 -3.02 -3.34
C HIS A 33 11.45 -4.36 -4.03
N HIS A 34 10.82 -5.46 -3.59
CA HIS A 34 11.00 -6.76 -4.22
C HIS A 34 10.54 -6.80 -5.68
N VAL A 35 9.46 -6.09 -6.02
CA VAL A 35 9.02 -5.95 -7.41
C VAL A 35 10.02 -5.14 -8.24
N ARG A 36 10.59 -4.06 -7.70
CA ARG A 36 11.61 -3.25 -8.39
C ARG A 36 12.93 -3.98 -8.58
N GLU A 37 13.38 -4.68 -7.54
CA GLU A 37 14.58 -5.52 -7.54
C GLU A 37 14.44 -6.76 -8.44
N GLY A 38 13.22 -7.06 -8.92
CA GLY A 38 12.97 -8.16 -9.83
C GLY A 38 12.91 -9.54 -9.19
N LYS A 39 12.77 -9.63 -7.86
CA LYS A 39 12.60 -10.91 -7.16
C LYS A 39 11.34 -11.65 -7.62
N HIS A 40 10.30 -10.90 -7.92
CA HIS A 40 9.06 -11.31 -8.56
C HIS A 40 8.36 -10.09 -9.14
N GLY A 41 7.38 -10.27 -10.02
CA GLY A 41 6.53 -9.19 -10.54
C GLY A 41 5.21 -9.07 -9.79
N ALA A 42 4.36 -8.17 -10.29
CA ALA A 42 2.94 -8.11 -9.96
C ALA A 42 2.16 -7.48 -11.12
N ARG A 43 1.01 -8.04 -11.46
CA ARG A 43 0.13 -7.58 -12.55
C ARG A 43 -0.44 -6.18 -12.35
N SER A 44 -0.48 -5.70 -11.10
CA SER A 44 -0.98 -4.35 -10.79
C SER A 44 -0.43 -3.81 -9.46
N PRO A 45 -0.41 -2.48 -9.27
CA PRO A 45 -0.06 -1.87 -7.99
C PRO A 45 -0.95 -2.36 -6.84
N LYS A 46 -2.24 -2.58 -7.11
CA LYS A 46 -3.20 -3.10 -6.11
C LYS A 46 -2.83 -4.51 -5.65
N GLN A 47 -2.36 -5.37 -6.56
CA GLN A 47 -1.90 -6.71 -6.22
C GLN A 47 -0.66 -6.66 -5.34
N ALA A 48 0.35 -5.85 -5.69
CA ALA A 48 1.54 -5.69 -4.86
C ALA A 48 1.18 -5.18 -3.45
N ILE A 49 0.32 -4.16 -3.34
CA ILE A 49 -0.19 -3.71 -2.03
C ILE A 49 -0.88 -4.87 -1.29
N ALA A 50 -1.73 -5.66 -1.96
CA ALA A 50 -2.44 -6.76 -1.33
C ALA A 50 -1.50 -7.89 -0.84
N ILE A 51 -0.42 -8.19 -1.56
CA ILE A 51 0.60 -9.15 -1.12
C ILE A 51 1.29 -8.62 0.15
N GLY A 52 1.72 -7.35 0.15
CA GLY A 52 2.30 -6.69 1.33
C GLY A 52 1.37 -6.71 2.55
N LEU A 53 0.09 -6.36 2.38
CA LEU A 53 -0.90 -6.41 3.47
C LEU A 53 -1.18 -7.83 3.97
N SER A 54 -1.07 -8.84 3.10
CA SER A 54 -1.21 -10.24 3.50
C SER A 54 -0.01 -10.70 4.33
N LYS A 55 1.22 -10.28 3.95
CA LYS A 55 2.44 -10.53 4.72
C LYS A 55 2.38 -9.85 6.09
N ALA A 56 1.92 -8.60 6.15
CA ALA A 56 1.76 -7.87 7.41
C ALA A 56 0.88 -8.62 8.41
N ARG A 57 -0.30 -9.08 7.99
CA ARG A 57 -1.22 -9.83 8.86
C ARG A 57 -0.60 -11.14 9.36
N ARG A 58 0.04 -11.90 8.46
CA ARG A 58 0.73 -13.15 8.83
C ARG A 58 1.94 -12.93 9.74
N ALA A 59 2.55 -11.74 9.69
CA ALA A 59 3.65 -11.35 10.57
C ALA A 59 3.15 -10.78 11.92
N GLY A 60 1.85 -10.85 12.20
CA GLY A 60 1.27 -10.44 13.49
C GLY A 60 0.83 -8.97 13.57
N VAL A 61 0.84 -8.22 12.47
CA VAL A 61 0.25 -6.87 12.46
C VAL A 61 -1.27 -6.99 12.61
N ARG A 62 -1.83 -6.32 13.62
CA ARG A 62 -3.29 -6.28 13.93
C ARG A 62 -4.09 -5.42 12.94
N LEU A 63 -3.88 -5.65 11.64
CA LEU A 63 -4.58 -4.97 10.57
C LEU A 63 -5.94 -5.63 10.31
N ARG A 64 -7.00 -4.92 10.67
CA ARG A 64 -8.39 -5.40 10.49
C ARG A 64 -8.64 -5.82 9.03
N PRO A 65 -9.41 -6.90 8.80
CA PRO A 65 -9.91 -7.23 7.48
C PRO A 65 -10.73 -6.07 6.88
N PRO A 66 -10.83 -5.96 5.55
CA PRO A 66 -11.76 -5.03 4.92
C PRO A 66 -13.20 -5.29 5.41
N LYS A 67 -14.02 -4.22 5.51
CA LYS A 67 -15.44 -4.36 5.84
C LYS A 67 -16.15 -5.19 4.77
N GLU A 68 -17.19 -5.91 5.17
CA GLU A 68 -18.04 -6.62 4.22
C GLU A 68 -18.65 -5.65 3.19
N GLY A 69 -18.91 -6.14 1.98
CA GLY A 69 -19.36 -5.32 0.86
C GLY A 69 -18.30 -4.42 0.20
N THR A 70 -17.14 -4.17 0.85
CA THR A 70 -16.09 -3.30 0.25
C THR A 70 -15.20 -4.00 -0.77
N THR A 71 -15.12 -5.32 -0.70
CA THR A 71 -14.36 -6.17 -1.61
C THR A 71 -14.99 -7.56 -1.67
N SER A 72 -14.49 -8.43 -2.55
CA SER A 72 -15.03 -9.78 -2.70
C SER A 72 -15.01 -10.54 -1.36
N LYS A 73 -16.04 -11.36 -1.11
CA LYS A 73 -16.12 -12.23 0.08
C LYS A 73 -14.84 -13.08 0.24
N ARG A 74 -14.26 -13.55 -0.87
CA ARG A 74 -12.98 -14.28 -0.89
C ARG A 74 -11.83 -13.46 -0.32
N THR A 75 -11.72 -12.19 -0.67
CA THR A 75 -10.67 -11.30 -0.15
C THR A 75 -10.83 -11.06 1.35
N VAL A 76 -12.07 -10.85 1.83
CA VAL A 76 -12.35 -10.68 3.26
C VAL A 76 -11.95 -11.94 4.03
N ARG A 77 -12.41 -13.11 3.58
CA ARG A 77 -12.07 -14.40 4.19
C ARG A 77 -10.56 -14.67 4.19
N ASN A 78 -9.87 -14.31 3.10
CA ASN A 78 -8.40 -14.42 3.04
C ASN A 78 -7.71 -13.50 4.05
N ALA A 79 -8.20 -12.26 4.23
CA ALA A 79 -7.66 -11.33 5.21
C ALA A 79 -7.86 -11.84 6.65
N GLN A 80 -9.04 -12.40 6.96
CA GLN A 80 -9.33 -13.06 8.24
C GLN A 80 -8.39 -14.26 8.47
N ARG A 81 -8.25 -15.16 7.49
CA ARG A 81 -7.32 -16.31 7.58
C ARG A 81 -5.87 -15.86 7.79
N ASN A 82 -5.43 -14.82 7.09
CA ASN A 82 -4.07 -14.30 7.25
C ASN A 82 -3.85 -13.68 8.64
N LEU A 83 -4.88 -13.08 9.24
CA LEU A 83 -4.83 -12.55 10.60
C LEU A 83 -4.75 -13.69 11.62
N ALA A 84 -5.61 -14.71 11.48
CA ALA A 84 -5.58 -15.90 12.33
C ALA A 84 -4.23 -16.64 12.24
N ALA A 85 -3.68 -16.79 11.03
CA ALA A 85 -2.36 -17.39 10.82
C ALA A 85 -1.21 -16.57 11.43
N GLY A 86 -1.41 -15.26 11.65
CA GLY A 86 -0.45 -14.43 12.38
C GLY A 86 -0.54 -14.60 13.90
N ALA A 87 -1.70 -14.99 14.42
CA ALA A 87 -1.90 -15.34 15.84
C ALA A 87 -1.42 -16.76 16.15
N HIS A 88 -1.58 -17.69 15.20
CA HIS A 88 -1.13 -19.08 15.29
C HIS A 88 -0.19 -19.40 14.11
N PRO A 89 1.12 -19.10 14.24
CA PRO A 89 2.09 -19.35 13.19
C PRO A 89 2.23 -20.84 12.89
N HIS A 90 2.21 -21.19 11.61
CA HIS A 90 2.49 -22.54 11.11
C HIS A 90 3.48 -22.48 9.96
N SER A 91 4.17 -23.58 9.71
CA SER A 91 5.12 -23.67 8.60
C SER A 91 4.38 -23.61 7.26
N THR A 92 4.88 -22.78 6.34
CA THR A 92 4.34 -22.74 4.97
C THR A 92 4.98 -23.83 4.13
N SER A 93 4.16 -24.59 3.41
CA SER A 93 4.65 -25.56 2.42
C SER A 93 5.65 -24.92 1.44
N ARG A 94 6.87 -25.48 1.42
CA ARG A 94 7.97 -25.03 0.55
C ARG A 94 7.59 -25.14 -0.93
N THR A 95 6.95 -26.23 -1.33
CA THR A 95 6.48 -26.47 -2.71
C THR A 95 5.49 -25.40 -3.14
N ARG A 96 4.48 -25.13 -2.32
CA ARG A 96 3.49 -24.08 -2.60
C ARG A 96 4.14 -22.69 -2.70
N SER A 97 5.09 -22.38 -1.82
CA SER A 97 5.81 -21.10 -1.85
C SER A 97 6.63 -20.94 -3.12
N ARG A 98 7.32 -21.99 -3.58
CA ARG A 98 8.11 -21.98 -4.82
C ARG A 98 7.20 -21.80 -6.04
N ALA A 99 6.10 -22.54 -6.12
CA ALA A 99 5.14 -22.42 -7.22
C ALA A 99 4.55 -21.00 -7.33
N VAL A 100 4.11 -20.41 -6.21
CA VAL A 100 3.59 -19.03 -6.18
C VAL A 100 4.65 -18.02 -6.61
N THR A 101 5.90 -18.19 -6.16
CA THR A 101 6.99 -17.30 -6.56
C THR A 101 7.29 -17.42 -8.05
N GLY A 102 7.30 -18.65 -8.58
CA GLY A 102 7.49 -18.91 -10.01
C GLY A 102 6.41 -18.26 -10.88
N ALA A 103 5.15 -18.33 -10.46
CA ALA A 103 4.05 -17.64 -11.14
C ALA A 103 4.23 -16.10 -11.12
N LEU A 104 4.55 -15.53 -9.95
CA LEU A 104 4.75 -14.08 -9.83
C LEU A 104 5.97 -13.59 -10.62
N LYS A 105 7.01 -14.40 -10.82
CA LYS A 105 8.17 -14.02 -11.65
C LYS A 105 7.83 -13.79 -13.12
N ARG A 106 6.74 -14.37 -13.62
CA ARG A 106 6.23 -14.16 -15.00
C ARG A 106 5.50 -12.83 -15.16
N GLU A 107 5.13 -12.19 -14.05
CA GLU A 107 4.44 -10.90 -14.05
C GLU A 107 5.42 -9.74 -14.29
N GLY A 108 4.90 -8.63 -14.81
CA GLY A 108 5.68 -7.41 -15.02
C GLY A 108 6.10 -6.69 -13.73
N ARG A 109 7.14 -5.86 -13.82
CA ARG A 109 7.66 -5.03 -12.71
C ARG A 109 7.08 -3.61 -12.67
N GLY A 110 6.41 -3.19 -13.74
CA GLY A 110 5.86 -1.83 -13.90
C GLY A 110 4.82 -1.43 -12.85
N SER A 111 4.25 -2.39 -12.13
CA SER A 111 3.31 -2.18 -11.03
C SER A 111 3.91 -1.45 -9.83
N ALA A 112 5.23 -1.52 -9.62
CA ALA A 112 5.94 -0.79 -8.57
C ALA A 112 6.57 0.53 -9.07
N SER A 113 6.33 0.92 -10.32
CA SER A 113 6.84 2.18 -10.89
C SER A 113 6.24 3.40 -10.19
N LYS A 114 7.00 4.50 -10.18
CA LYS A 114 6.53 5.78 -9.62
C LYS A 114 5.21 6.23 -10.26
N GLY A 115 5.11 6.12 -11.60
CA GLY A 115 3.91 6.49 -12.35
C GLY A 115 2.68 5.65 -11.98
N ALA A 116 2.84 4.33 -11.87
CA ALA A 116 1.73 3.44 -11.52
C ALA A 116 1.22 3.65 -10.09
N LEU A 117 2.13 3.85 -9.13
CA LEU A 117 1.78 4.16 -7.75
C LEU A 117 1.11 5.53 -7.63
N ALA A 118 1.61 6.54 -8.35
CA ALA A 118 1.02 7.87 -8.36
C ALA A 118 -0.41 7.85 -8.94
N ARG A 119 -0.65 7.07 -10.01
CA ARG A 119 -2.01 6.86 -10.56
C ARG A 119 -2.93 6.24 -9.50
N GLN A 120 -2.50 5.18 -8.84
CA GLN A 120 -3.32 4.54 -7.81
C GLN A 120 -3.59 5.46 -6.60
N ALA A 121 -2.60 6.24 -6.16
CA ALA A 121 -2.80 7.21 -5.09
C ALA A 121 -3.84 8.28 -5.47
N ARG A 122 -3.79 8.78 -6.71
CA ARG A 122 -4.80 9.73 -7.23
C ARG A 122 -6.19 9.11 -7.27
N SER A 123 -6.32 7.90 -7.80
CA SER A 123 -7.61 7.18 -7.85
C SER A 123 -8.16 6.87 -6.45
N ALA A 124 -7.31 6.64 -5.46
CA ALA A 124 -7.76 6.46 -4.07
C ALA A 124 -8.18 7.80 -3.43
N ALA A 125 -7.48 8.89 -3.74
CA ALA A 125 -7.80 10.21 -3.24
C ALA A 125 -9.12 10.75 -3.80
N SER A 126 -9.44 10.49 -5.07
CA SER A 126 -10.69 10.94 -5.69
C SER A 126 -11.94 10.33 -5.04
N LYS A 127 -11.83 9.11 -4.50
CA LYS A 127 -12.92 8.41 -3.79
C LYS A 127 -13.20 8.95 -2.39
N ARG A 128 -12.37 9.84 -1.86
CA ARG A 128 -12.62 10.45 -0.54
C ARG A 128 -13.78 11.43 -0.64
N GLY A 129 -14.61 11.52 0.39
CA GLY A 129 -15.70 12.49 0.48
C GLY A 129 -15.22 13.94 0.46
N ALA A 130 -16.11 14.88 0.14
CA ALA A 130 -15.79 16.31 0.00
C ALA A 130 -15.13 16.89 1.27
N SER A 131 -15.65 16.54 2.46
CA SER A 131 -15.10 16.96 3.75
C SER A 131 -13.65 16.51 3.94
N ALA A 132 -13.35 15.23 3.68
CA ALA A 132 -12.00 14.67 3.80
C ALA A 132 -11.02 15.30 2.79
N ARG A 133 -11.48 15.62 1.56
CA ARG A 133 -10.68 16.35 0.58
C ARG A 133 -10.40 17.78 1.03
N SER A 134 -11.41 18.47 1.57
CA SER A 134 -11.28 19.83 2.12
C SER A 134 -10.30 19.88 3.30
N ALA A 135 -10.43 18.96 4.27
CA ALA A 135 -9.52 18.87 5.41
C ALA A 135 -8.06 18.62 4.98
N ALA A 136 -7.86 17.74 3.99
CA ALA A 136 -6.53 17.49 3.43
C ALA A 136 -5.96 18.72 2.71
N ALA A 137 -6.78 19.47 1.98
CA ALA A 137 -6.38 20.71 1.33
C ALA A 137 -5.99 21.79 2.35
N ARG A 138 -6.80 21.98 3.40
CA ARG A 138 -6.50 22.91 4.52
C ARG A 138 -5.18 22.56 5.19
N LYS A 139 -4.97 21.27 5.53
CA LYS A 139 -3.69 20.79 6.10
C LYS A 139 -2.50 20.99 5.16
N ALA A 140 -2.70 20.89 3.85
CA ALA A 140 -1.63 21.13 2.89
C ALA A 140 -1.26 22.62 2.80
N VAL A 141 -2.22 23.53 2.97
CA VAL A 141 -1.96 24.98 2.99
C VAL A 141 -1.15 25.36 4.23
N THR A 142 -1.45 24.78 5.38
CA THR A 142 -0.72 25.06 6.63
C THR A 142 0.72 24.53 6.61
N THR A 143 0.99 23.44 5.91
CA THR A 143 2.31 22.79 5.90
C THR A 143 3.25 23.22 4.76
N LYS A 144 2.73 23.75 3.64
CA LYS A 144 3.53 24.00 2.41
C LYS A 144 4.44 25.24 2.44
N GLY A 145 4.32 26.13 3.43
CA GLY A 145 5.02 27.42 3.43
C GLY A 145 4.69 28.31 2.21
N ALA A 146 5.24 29.53 2.15
CA ALA A 146 4.94 30.48 1.08
C ALA A 146 5.34 29.96 -0.32
N ALA A 147 6.55 29.42 -0.45
CA ALA A 147 7.07 28.88 -1.71
C ALA A 147 6.20 27.72 -2.24
N GLY A 148 5.77 26.81 -1.37
CA GLY A 148 4.92 25.69 -1.77
C GLY A 148 3.50 26.11 -2.17
N ARG A 149 2.96 27.17 -1.55
CA ARG A 149 1.68 27.78 -1.98
C ARG A 149 1.79 28.43 -3.36
N SER A 150 2.85 29.22 -3.59
CA SER A 150 3.12 29.86 -4.88
C SER A 150 3.28 28.83 -6.00
N GLY A 151 4.08 27.78 -5.77
CA GLY A 151 4.25 26.69 -6.74
C GLY A 151 2.95 25.95 -7.07
N ALA A 152 2.08 25.74 -6.07
CA ALA A 152 0.77 25.13 -6.27
C ALA A 152 -0.16 26.02 -7.11
N ALA A 153 -0.18 27.34 -6.85
CA ALA A 153 -0.96 28.31 -7.62
C ALA A 153 -0.50 28.37 -9.09
N LYS A 154 0.82 28.47 -9.33
CA LYS A 154 1.40 28.44 -10.69
C LYS A 154 1.05 27.15 -11.43
N LYS A 155 1.07 26.00 -10.75
CA LYS A 155 0.64 24.73 -11.34
C LYS A 155 -0.84 24.74 -11.70
N ALA A 156 -1.70 25.23 -10.80
CA ALA A 156 -3.14 25.30 -11.04
C ALA A 156 -3.47 26.22 -12.24
N ALA A 157 -2.81 27.38 -12.35
CA ALA A 157 -2.96 28.28 -13.48
C ALA A 157 -2.60 27.58 -14.81
N ARG A 158 -1.43 26.91 -14.87
CA ARG A 158 -1.02 26.12 -16.05
C ARG A 158 -2.02 25.02 -16.41
N THR A 159 -2.58 24.33 -15.40
CA THR A 159 -3.58 23.30 -15.64
C THR A 159 -4.87 23.89 -16.19
N ARG A 160 -5.35 25.04 -15.68
CA ARG A 160 -6.54 25.71 -16.25
C ARG A 160 -6.32 26.18 -17.68
N ALA A 161 -5.16 26.77 -17.97
CA ALA A 161 -4.81 27.22 -19.33
C ALA A 161 -4.84 26.06 -20.33
N LYS A 162 -4.26 24.90 -19.96
CA LYS A 162 -4.27 23.68 -20.81
C LYS A 162 -5.66 23.08 -21.06
N HIS A 163 -6.65 23.37 -20.21
CA HIS A 163 -8.02 22.87 -20.38
C HIS A 163 -8.95 23.88 -21.06
N ARG A 164 -8.48 25.11 -21.32
CA ARG A 164 -9.25 26.17 -21.99
C ARG A 164 -8.94 26.31 -23.49
N GLY A 165 -7.84 25.71 -23.96
CA GLY A 165 -7.57 25.48 -25.37
C GLY A 165 -7.83 24.03 -25.71
#